data_AF-A0A7V3SDM8-F1
#
_entry.id   AF-A0A7V3SDM8-F1
#
_cell.length_a   1.000
_cell.length_b   1.000
_cell.length_c   1.000
_cell.angle_alpha   90.00
_cell.angle_beta   90.00
_cell.angle_gamma   90.00
#
_symmetry.space_group_name_H-M   'P 1'
#
loop_
_entity.id
_entity.type
_entity.pdbx_description
1 polymer ?
#
loop_
_entity_poly.entity_id
_entity_poly.type
_entity_poly.pdbx_seq_one_letter_code
_entity_poly.pdbx_strand_id
1 'polypeptide(L)'
;MDKPTALLGEILEALKRSDEKKIEGMIHGINLPPDAFEMIVPMFRELYGLDLKASIIPLGELEEYQMHYVKMAPRSVRDAIEWAVKLEYEIIDGQEKVSGNLSFPAYFVDGAYRILLVGGSA
;
A
#
# COMPACT_ATOMS: atom_id res chain seq x y z
N MET A 1 -14.31 1.44 20.46
CA MET A 1 -13.03 0.97 19.88
C MET A 1 -13.13 1.40 18.43
N ASP A 2 -12.64 2.60 18.09
CA ASP A 2 -13.03 3.32 16.86
C ASP A 2 -11.86 3.45 15.87
N LYS A 3 -10.79 2.67 16.08
CA LYS A 3 -9.48 2.88 15.44
C LYS A 3 -9.37 2.41 13.97
N PRO A 4 -10.00 1.29 13.53
CA PRO A 4 -9.82 0.82 12.16
C PRO A 4 -10.43 1.78 11.13
N THR A 5 -11.62 2.29 11.39
CA THR A 5 -12.35 3.20 10.49
C THR A 5 -11.66 4.55 10.33
N ALA A 6 -11.07 5.08 11.41
CA ALA A 6 -10.30 6.33 11.33
C ALA A 6 -9.07 6.19 10.42
N LEU A 7 -8.29 5.11 10.59
CA LEU A 7 -7.12 4.82 9.76
C LEU A 7 -7.50 4.63 8.28
N LEU A 8 -8.59 3.89 8.01
CA LEU A 8 -9.07 3.68 6.63
C LEU A 8 -9.53 4.99 5.98
N GLY A 9 -10.18 5.87 6.75
CA GLY A 9 -10.54 7.23 6.30
C GLY A 9 -9.32 8.10 5.99
N GLU A 10 -8.28 8.03 6.81
CA GLU A 10 -7.02 8.77 6.58
C GLU A 10 -6.27 8.25 5.33
N ILE A 11 -6.27 6.94 5.11
CA ILE A 11 -5.72 6.32 3.89
C ILE A 11 -6.49 6.81 2.66
N LEU A 12 -7.82 6.82 2.71
CA LEU A 12 -8.66 7.31 1.61
C LEU A 12 -8.37 8.78 1.29
N GLU A 13 -8.29 9.63 2.32
CA GLU A 13 -8.01 11.05 2.12
C GLU A 13 -6.62 11.27 1.49
N ALA A 14 -5.62 10.49 1.91
CA ALA A 14 -4.28 10.56 1.33
C ALA A 14 -4.26 10.10 -0.14
N LEU A 15 -5.01 9.04 -0.47
CA LEU A 15 -5.18 8.55 -1.85
C LEU A 15 -5.84 9.60 -2.75
N LYS A 16 -6.89 10.28 -2.26
CA LYS A 16 -7.57 11.38 -2.99
C LYS A 16 -6.65 12.55 -3.31
N ARG A 17 -5.69 12.83 -2.44
CA ARG A 17 -4.74 13.94 -2.58
C ARG A 17 -3.44 13.54 -3.29
N SER A 18 -3.30 12.28 -3.69
CA SER A 18 -2.04 11.70 -4.17
C SER A 18 -0.87 11.97 -3.20
N ASP A 19 -1.15 11.95 -1.90
CA ASP A 19 -0.15 12.20 -0.85
C ASP A 19 0.60 10.91 -0.51
N GLU A 20 1.46 10.49 -1.42
CA GLU A 20 2.23 9.25 -1.33
C GLU A 20 3.07 9.20 -0.04
N LYS A 21 3.60 10.34 0.43
CA LYS A 21 4.36 10.42 1.68
C LYS A 21 3.51 10.13 2.92
N LYS A 22 2.28 10.63 2.96
CA LYS A 22 1.36 10.33 4.07
C LYS A 22 0.96 8.85 4.05
N ILE A 23 0.68 8.29 2.87
CA ILE A 23 0.37 6.86 2.71
C ILE A 23 1.55 6.02 3.19
N GLU A 24 2.77 6.38 2.79
CA GLU A 24 3.99 5.74 3.23
C GLU A 24 4.13 5.74 4.76
N GLY A 25 3.95 6.91 5.40
CA GLY A 25 4.01 7.03 6.86
C GLY A 25 2.96 6.18 7.58
N MET A 26 1.77 6.00 7.00
CA MET A 26 0.68 5.23 7.60
C MET A 26 0.90 3.71 7.53
N ILE A 27 1.52 3.22 6.45
CA ILE A 27 1.67 1.77 6.22
C ILE A 27 3.07 1.23 6.53
N HIS A 28 4.01 2.10 6.89
CA HIS A 28 5.37 1.72 7.24
C HIS A 28 5.40 0.73 8.41
N GLY A 29 6.04 -0.42 8.21
CA GLY A 29 6.23 -1.41 9.27
C GLY A 29 4.97 -2.20 9.66
N ILE A 30 3.86 -2.04 8.92
CA ILE A 30 2.67 -2.87 9.08
C ILE A 30 2.99 -4.31 8.67
N ASN A 31 2.62 -5.24 9.55
CA ASN A 31 2.58 -6.66 9.24
C ASN A 31 1.21 -6.98 8.66
N LEU A 32 1.18 -7.29 7.36
CA LEU A 32 -0.02 -7.75 6.70
C LEU A 32 -0.05 -9.27 6.73
N PRO A 33 -1.02 -9.89 7.42
CA PRO A 33 -1.23 -11.32 7.24
C PRO A 33 -1.61 -11.62 5.78
N PRO A 34 -1.42 -12.85 5.30
CA PRO A 34 -1.65 -13.21 3.89
C PRO A 34 -3.07 -12.91 3.39
N ASP A 35 -4.04 -12.93 4.30
CA ASP A 35 -5.48 -12.68 4.08
C ASP A 35 -5.90 -11.23 4.38
N ALA A 36 -4.96 -10.33 4.74
CA ALA A 36 -5.27 -8.95 5.14
C ALA A 36 -6.13 -8.21 4.10
N PHE A 37 -5.88 -8.46 2.81
CA PHE A 37 -6.60 -7.82 1.72
C PHE A 37 -8.03 -8.33 1.58
N GLU A 38 -8.27 -9.62 1.84
CA GLU A 38 -9.62 -10.18 1.84
C GLU A 38 -10.49 -9.55 2.93
N MET A 39 -9.87 -9.07 4.01
CA MET A 39 -10.55 -8.38 5.11
C MET A 39 -10.72 -6.87 4.84
N ILE A 40 -9.69 -6.19 4.34
CA ILE A 40 -9.65 -4.72 4.24
C ILE A 40 -10.35 -4.21 2.98
N VAL A 41 -10.23 -4.92 1.84
CA VAL A 41 -10.81 -4.49 0.56
C VAL A 41 -12.34 -4.34 0.62
N PRO A 42 -13.10 -5.32 1.17
CA PRO A 42 -14.55 -5.18 1.27
C PRO A 42 -14.97 -3.98 2.14
N MET A 43 -14.22 -3.68 3.21
CA MET A 43 -14.51 -2.56 4.10
C MET A 43 -14.38 -1.21 3.39
N PHE A 44 -13.38 -1.05 2.51
CA PHE A 44 -13.24 0.18 1.71
C PHE A 44 -14.42 0.40 0.77
N ARG A 45 -14.91 -0.67 0.16
CA ARG A 45 -16.08 -0.61 -0.72
C ARG A 45 -17.36 -0.29 0.06
N GLU A 46 -17.59 -0.97 1.18
CA GLU A 46 -18.79 -0.80 1.99
C GLU A 46 -18.87 0.58 2.65
N LEU A 47 -17.76 1.05 3.24
CA LEU A 47 -17.74 2.29 4.02
C LEU A 47 -17.55 3.54 3.17
N TYR A 48 -16.85 3.43 2.04
CA TYR A 48 -16.40 4.60 1.28
C TYR A 48 -16.72 4.54 -0.22
N GLY A 49 -17.38 3.49 -0.71
CA GLY A 49 -17.70 3.34 -2.13
C GLY A 49 -16.45 3.24 -3.03
N LEU A 50 -15.30 2.89 -2.45
CA LEU A 50 -14.02 2.75 -3.13
C LEU A 50 -13.91 1.35 -3.74
N ASP A 51 -13.67 1.25 -5.06
CA ASP A 51 -13.26 -0.03 -5.65
C ASP A 51 -11.74 -0.15 -5.50
N LEU A 52 -11.32 -0.85 -4.45
CA LEU A 52 -9.93 -1.14 -4.14
C LEU A 52 -9.63 -2.59 -4.54
N LYS A 53 -8.59 -2.80 -5.31
CA LYS A 53 -7.98 -4.12 -5.52
C LYS A 53 -6.61 -4.11 -4.88
N ALA A 54 -6.33 -5.16 -4.13
CA ALA A 54 -5.03 -5.33 -3.51
C ALA A 54 -4.51 -6.73 -3.83
N SER A 55 -3.23 -6.81 -4.18
CA SER A 55 -2.58 -8.05 -4.53
C SER A 55 -1.13 -8.05 -4.05
N ILE A 56 -0.58 -9.25 -3.89
CA ILE A 56 0.86 -9.46 -3.68
C ILE A 56 1.42 -9.94 -5.02
N ILE A 57 2.41 -9.23 -5.52
CA ILE A 57 3.08 -9.54 -6.79
C ILE A 57 4.58 -9.75 -6.54
N PRO A 58 5.25 -10.59 -7.34
CA PRO A 58 6.71 -10.66 -7.35
C PRO A 58 7.32 -9.29 -7.62
N LEU A 59 8.43 -8.97 -6.95
CA LEU A 59 9.10 -7.68 -7.12
C LEU A 59 9.51 -7.40 -8.57
N GLY A 60 9.84 -8.45 -9.34
CA GLY A 60 10.20 -8.35 -10.76
C GLY A 60 9.07 -7.91 -11.68
N GLU A 61 7.82 -7.87 -11.20
CA GLU A 61 6.66 -7.37 -11.95
C GLU A 61 6.45 -5.85 -11.79
N LEU A 62 7.23 -5.18 -10.94
CA LEU A 62 7.18 -3.73 -10.80
C LEU A 62 7.84 -3.02 -11.98
N GLU A 63 7.23 -1.91 -12.40
CA GLU A 63 7.82 -1.03 -13.41
C GLU A 63 9.05 -0.30 -12.85
N GLU A 64 9.94 0.15 -13.74
CA GLU A 64 11.21 0.73 -13.32
C GLU A 64 11.06 1.98 -12.44
N TYR A 65 10.03 2.80 -12.66
CA TYR A 65 9.73 3.95 -11.80
C TYR A 65 9.23 3.54 -10.41
N GLN A 66 8.53 2.40 -10.30
CA GLN A 66 8.04 1.85 -9.03
C GLN A 66 9.18 1.23 -8.20
N MET A 67 10.26 0.83 -8.88
CA MET A 67 11.48 0.28 -8.25
C MET A 67 12.40 1.36 -7.63
N HIS A 68 12.07 2.65 -7.75
CA HIS A 68 12.92 3.75 -7.28
C HIS A 68 13.36 3.59 -5.81
N TYR A 69 12.41 3.39 -4.90
CA TYR A 69 12.68 3.27 -3.47
C TYR A 69 13.45 1.98 -3.12
N VAL A 70 13.17 0.87 -3.79
CA VAL A 70 13.94 -0.38 -3.64
C VAL A 70 15.40 -0.14 -3.97
N LYS A 71 15.68 0.54 -5.09
CA LYS A 71 17.06 0.82 -5.52
C LYS A 71 17.83 1.67 -4.50
N MET A 72 17.14 2.56 -3.79
CA MET A 72 17.72 3.44 -2.76
C MET A 72 17.92 2.75 -1.40
N ALA A 73 17.46 1.51 -1.22
CA ALA A 73 17.53 0.84 0.08
C ALA A 73 18.93 0.36 0.45
N PRO A 74 19.23 0.24 1.77
CA PRO A 74 20.39 -0.50 2.23
C PRO A 74 20.44 -1.90 1.61
N ARG A 75 21.63 -2.38 1.27
CA ARG A 75 21.79 -3.68 0.59
C ARG A 75 21.13 -4.84 1.35
N SER A 76 21.28 -4.88 2.67
CA SER A 76 20.65 -5.89 3.55
C SER A 76 19.12 -5.90 3.47
N VAL A 77 18.51 -4.78 3.12
CA VAL A 77 17.07 -4.65 2.91
C VAL A 77 16.70 -5.07 1.50
N ARG A 78 17.43 -4.61 0.48
CA ARG A 78 17.18 -4.99 -0.93
C ARG A 78 17.21 -6.49 -1.13
N ASP A 79 18.19 -7.16 -0.52
CA ASP A 79 18.39 -8.60 -0.66
C ASP A 79 17.25 -9.41 0.01
N ALA A 80 16.45 -8.79 0.88
CA ALA A 80 15.31 -9.42 1.56
C ALA A 80 13.96 -9.15 0.88
N ILE A 81 13.87 -8.15 0.00
CA ILE A 81 12.61 -7.79 -0.68
C ILE A 81 12.47 -8.69 -1.91
N GLU A 82 11.46 -9.55 -1.88
CA GLU A 82 11.11 -10.44 -3.00
C GLU A 82 9.72 -10.14 -3.58
N TRP A 83 8.91 -9.38 -2.84
CA TRP A 83 7.49 -9.16 -3.13
C TRP A 83 7.15 -7.67 -3.12
N ALA A 84 5.99 -7.34 -3.66
CA ALA A 84 5.39 -6.03 -3.51
C ALA A 84 3.89 -6.17 -3.28
N VAL A 85 3.35 -5.30 -2.43
CA VAL A 85 1.91 -5.10 -2.28
C VAL A 85 1.49 -4.07 -3.31
N LYS A 86 0.66 -4.46 -4.27
CA LYS A 86 0.07 -3.56 -5.25
C LYS A 86 -1.35 -3.22 -4.83
N LEU A 87 -1.66 -1.93 -4.81
CA LEU A 87 -3.00 -1.38 -4.63
C LEU A 87 -3.43 -0.70 -5.93
N GLU A 88 -4.58 -1.08 -6.46
CA GLU A 88 -5.23 -0.42 -7.59
C GLU A 88 -6.55 0.13 -7.08
N TYR A 89 -6.80 1.41 -7.28
CA TYR A 89 -7.96 2.05 -6.66
C TYR A 89 -8.69 2.96 -7.64
N GLU A 90 -10.00 3.02 -7.45
CA GLU A 90 -10.90 3.94 -8.12
C GLU A 90 -11.79 4.63 -7.09
N ILE A 91 -11.57 5.94 -6.94
CA ILE A 91 -12.33 6.80 -6.04
C ILE A 91 -13.36 7.58 -6.85
N ILE A 92 -14.61 7.51 -6.43
CA ILE A 92 -15.67 8.37 -6.94
C ILE A 92 -15.85 9.52 -5.95
N ASP A 93 -15.47 10.74 -6.35
CA ASP A 93 -15.67 11.96 -5.56
C ASP A 93 -16.68 12.87 -6.25
N GLY A 94 -17.96 12.68 -5.93
CA GLY A 94 -19.05 13.36 -6.62
C GLY A 94 -19.16 12.91 -8.09
N GLN A 95 -18.80 13.78 -9.04
CA GLN A 95 -18.79 13.47 -10.48
C GLN A 95 -17.39 13.13 -11.02
N GLU A 96 -16.34 13.28 -10.21
CA GLU A 96 -14.97 13.06 -10.63
C GLU A 96 -14.51 11.65 -10.25
N LYS A 97 -13.94 10.94 -11.22
CA LYS A 97 -13.41 9.59 -11.04
C LYS A 97 -11.90 9.67 -11.05
N VAL A 98 -11.29 9.40 -9.89
CA VAL A 98 -9.84 9.37 -9.72
C VAL A 98 -9.42 7.91 -9.67
N SER A 99 -8.54 7.51 -10.59
CA SER A 99 -7.97 6.17 -10.62
C SER A 99 -6.47 6.25 -10.40
N GLY A 100 -5.93 5.32 -9.63
CA GLY A 100 -4.51 5.26 -9.35
C GLY A 100 -4.03 3.85 -9.05
N ASN A 101 -2.72 3.70 -9.03
CA ASN A 101 -2.08 2.51 -8.52
C ASN A 101 -0.91 2.91 -7.60
N LEU A 102 -0.68 2.12 -6.57
CA LEU A 102 0.45 2.22 -5.66
C LEU A 102 1.07 0.85 -5.51
N SER A 103 2.39 0.80 -5.39
CA SER A 103 3.10 -0.45 -5.13
C SER A 103 4.09 -0.25 -4.01
N PHE A 104 4.08 -1.14 -3.03
CA PHE A 104 4.91 -1.07 -1.85
C PHE A 104 5.78 -2.32 -1.75
N PRO A 105 7.11 -2.18 -1.78
CA PRO A 105 8.01 -3.31 -1.58
C PRO A 105 7.74 -4.01 -0.24
N ALA A 106 7.78 -5.33 -0.24
CA ALA A 106 7.51 -6.15 0.93
C ALA A 106 8.43 -7.37 0.99
N TYR A 107 8.64 -7.89 2.20
CA TYR A 107 9.32 -9.15 2.44
C TYR A 107 8.47 -10.04 3.32
N PHE A 108 8.61 -11.35 3.16
CA PHE A 108 7.86 -12.31 3.94
C PHE A 108 8.66 -12.75 5.17
N VAL A 109 8.10 -12.55 6.35
CA VAL A 109 8.73 -12.92 7.62
C VAL A 109 7.65 -13.39 8.59
N ASP A 110 7.92 -14.50 9.29
CA ASP A 110 7.04 -15.05 10.33
C ASP A 110 5.57 -15.23 9.89
N GLY A 111 5.34 -15.65 8.65
CA GLY A 111 4.00 -15.90 8.13
C GLY A 111 3.24 -14.66 7.66
N ALA A 112 3.88 -13.48 7.63
CA ALA A 112 3.27 -12.22 7.24
C ALA A 112 4.12 -11.47 6.21
N TYR A 113 3.45 -10.65 5.39
CA TYR A 113 4.11 -9.69 4.50
C TYR A 113 4.36 -8.40 5.27
N ARG A 114 5.63 -8.04 5.37
CA ARG A 114 6.04 -6.79 6.02
C ARG A 114 6.34 -5.77 4.94
N ILE A 115 5.51 -4.73 4.87
CA ILE A 115 5.73 -3.62 3.96
C ILE A 115 6.97 -2.85 4.45
N LEU A 116 7.98 -2.79 3.60
CA LEU A 116 9.19 -2.04 3.86
C LEU A 116 9.24 -0.86 2.90
N LEU A 117 8.95 0.32 3.42
CA LEU A 117 9.12 1.54 2.66
C LEU A 117 10.50 2.12 2.93
N VAL A 118 11.22 2.29 1.83
CA VAL A 118 12.59 2.73 1.83
C VAL A 118 12.59 4.22 1.55
N GLY A 119 12.49 5.02 2.61
CA GLY A 119 12.95 6.40 2.69
C GLY A 119 12.36 7.40 1.70
N GLY A 120 11.29 8.08 2.12
CA GLY A 120 11.25 9.55 2.07
C GLY A 120 12.21 10.14 3.11
N SER A 121 13.11 11.02 2.69
CA SER A 121 14.11 11.68 3.55
C SER A 121 13.49 12.38 4.77
N ALA A 122 14.26 12.37 5.87
CA ALA A 122 14.08 13.23 7.05
C ALA A 122 13.91 14.71 6.70
#